data_AF-A0A9J5Y3Q1-F1
#
_entry.id   AF-A0A9J5Y3Q1-F1
#
_cell.length_a   1.000
_cell.length_b   1.000
_cell.length_c   1.000
_cell.angle_alpha   90.00
_cell.angle_beta   90.00
_cell.angle_gamma   90.00
#
_symmetry.space_group_name_H-M   'P 1'
#
loop_
_entity.id
_entity.type
_entity.pdbx_description
1 polymer ?
#
loop_
_entity_poly.entity_id
_entity_poly.type
_entity_poly.pdbx_seq_one_letter_code
_entity_poly.pdbx_strand_id
1 'polypeptide(L)'
;MPKYIYMLNIVYPNSYIRLLLLLMLHILADLIEGHLYRQVHSMGQVVASSEYIFAVYEGAIRYIVCLERKTCSCGRFQHDEIPCAHTMAVLKKKNIKHVHPYCSDYYKHDALTNTYALPIEPMPDKSDWIAPESVLEEA
;
A
#
# COMPACT_ATOMS: atom_id res chain seq x y z
N MET A 1 6.15 -0.85 -11.37
CA MET A 1 6.36 0.21 -10.35
C MET A 1 5.11 1.08 -10.29
N PRO A 2 4.47 1.29 -9.12
CA PRO A 2 3.28 2.13 -9.01
C PRO A 2 3.64 3.59 -9.34
N LYS A 3 2.82 4.25 -10.16
CA LYS A 3 3.03 5.62 -10.67
C LYS A 3 3.24 6.68 -9.58
N TYR A 4 2.86 6.39 -8.33
CA TYR A 4 2.94 7.30 -7.19
C TYR A 4 4.35 7.47 -6.61
N ILE A 5 5.22 6.47 -6.75
CA ILE A 5 6.59 6.53 -6.18
C ILE A 5 7.48 7.49 -6.99
N TYR A 6 7.27 7.57 -8.31
CA TYR A 6 8.05 8.45 -9.17
C TYR A 6 7.77 9.94 -8.96
N MET A 7 6.52 10.32 -8.61
CA MET A 7 6.19 11.74 -8.44
C MET A 7 6.73 12.36 -7.14
N LEU A 8 6.91 11.57 -6.08
CA LEU A 8 7.39 12.08 -4.79
C LEU A 8 8.91 12.36 -4.79
N ASN A 9 9.67 11.69 -5.65
CA ASN A 9 11.12 11.84 -5.75
C ASN A 9 11.58 13.09 -6.53
N ILE A 10 10.67 13.87 -7.10
CA ILE A 10 11.00 15.04 -7.94
C ILE A 10 11.14 16.34 -7.12
N VAL A 11 10.66 16.40 -5.87
CA VAL A 11 10.39 17.71 -5.24
C VAL A 11 11.32 18.15 -4.07
N TYR A 12 12.04 17.28 -3.34
CA TYR A 12 12.65 17.74 -2.05
C TYR A 12 14.01 17.17 -1.64
N PRO A 13 15.18 17.56 -2.15
CA PRO A 13 16.46 16.82 -2.01
C PRO A 13 17.22 16.81 -0.67
N ASN A 14 16.60 17.14 0.46
CA ASN A 14 17.35 17.35 1.71
C ASN A 14 17.21 16.20 2.72
N SER A 15 17.94 16.22 3.84
CA SER A 15 17.83 15.24 4.97
C SER A 15 16.38 14.96 5.45
N TYR A 16 15.46 15.84 5.08
CA TYR A 16 14.02 15.66 5.11
C TYR A 16 13.49 14.49 4.25
N ILE A 17 14.04 14.13 3.08
CA ILE A 17 13.63 12.92 2.31
C ILE A 17 13.92 11.67 3.12
N ARG A 18 15.10 11.53 3.70
CA ARG A 18 15.43 10.33 4.47
C ARG A 18 14.50 10.21 5.68
N LEU A 19 14.19 11.34 6.31
CA LEU A 19 13.19 11.40 7.37
C LEU A 19 11.77 11.15 6.85
N LEU A 20 11.39 11.65 5.66
CA LEU A 20 10.09 11.48 4.98
C LEU A 20 9.90 10.09 4.40
N LEU A 21 10.96 9.40 3.99
CA LEU A 21 10.96 8.02 3.50
C LEU A 21 10.89 7.05 4.67
N LEU A 22 11.60 7.33 5.76
CA LEU A 22 11.39 6.63 7.03
C LEU A 22 10.00 6.95 7.59
N LEU A 23 9.54 8.20 7.51
CA LEU A 23 8.16 8.56 7.84
C LEU A 23 7.20 7.87 6.89
N MET A 24 7.50 7.69 5.61
CA MET A 24 6.62 6.97 4.67
C MET A 24 6.66 5.47 4.94
N LEU A 25 7.79 4.89 5.36
CA LEU A 25 7.88 3.49 5.79
C LEU A 25 7.11 3.27 7.10
N HIS A 26 7.26 4.17 8.07
CA HIS A 26 6.56 4.14 9.35
C HIS A 26 5.09 4.47 9.18
N ILE A 27 4.73 5.49 8.41
CA ILE A 27 3.35 5.83 8.04
C ILE A 27 2.75 4.73 7.18
N LEU A 28 3.48 4.06 6.28
CA LEU A 28 2.98 2.87 5.57
C LEU A 28 2.79 1.72 6.54
N ALA A 29 3.73 1.45 7.45
CA ALA A 29 3.56 0.42 8.48
C ALA A 29 2.37 0.73 9.41
N ASP A 30 2.21 1.97 9.84
CA ASP A 30 1.15 2.48 10.71
C ASP A 30 -0.18 2.70 9.96
N LEU A 31 -0.17 2.97 8.63
CA LEU A 31 -1.37 2.95 7.78
C LEU A 31 -1.79 1.51 7.54
N ILE A 32 -0.85 0.62 7.23
CA ILE A 32 -1.14 -0.79 6.98
C ILE A 32 -1.66 -1.41 8.27
N GLU A 33 -0.96 -1.28 9.40
CA GLU A 33 -1.41 -1.78 10.70
C GLU A 33 -2.62 -1.01 11.24
N GLY A 34 -2.65 0.32 11.12
CA GLY A 34 -3.69 1.17 11.69
C GLY A 34 -4.99 1.23 10.88
N HIS A 35 -4.97 1.14 9.55
CA HIS A 35 -6.17 0.91 8.74
C HIS A 35 -6.62 -0.54 8.81
N LEU A 36 -5.71 -1.54 8.86
CA LEU A 36 -6.09 -2.92 9.16
C LEU A 36 -6.83 -2.99 10.50
N TYR A 37 -6.28 -2.41 11.56
CA TYR A 37 -6.76 -2.58 12.93
C TYR A 37 -8.05 -1.79 13.21
N ARG A 38 -8.14 -0.53 12.79
CA ARG A 38 -9.33 0.31 13.06
C ARG A 38 -10.58 -0.16 12.31
N GLN A 39 -10.43 -0.76 11.13
CA GLN A 39 -11.55 -1.10 10.27
C GLN A 39 -12.20 -2.46 10.62
N VAL A 40 -11.53 -3.31 11.43
CA VAL A 40 -12.09 -4.58 11.91
C VAL A 40 -13.17 -4.37 12.99
N HIS A 41 -13.24 -3.18 13.62
CA HIS A 41 -14.12 -2.94 14.77
C HIS A 41 -15.61 -2.70 14.44
N SER A 42 -16.01 -2.66 13.16
CA SER A 42 -17.42 -2.53 12.77
C SER A 42 -17.88 -3.46 11.64
N MET A 43 -17.07 -4.46 11.26
CA MET A 43 -17.50 -5.41 10.25
C MET A 43 -18.50 -6.40 10.86
N GLY A 44 -19.62 -6.61 10.17
CA GLY A 44 -20.68 -7.51 10.58
C GLY A 44 -20.31 -8.98 10.38
N GLN A 45 -21.28 -9.79 9.96
CA GLN A 45 -21.11 -11.23 9.84
C GLN A 45 -20.14 -11.59 8.69
N VAL A 46 -19.25 -12.56 8.94
CA VAL A 46 -18.50 -13.24 7.87
C VAL A 46 -19.11 -14.62 7.69
N VAL A 47 -19.44 -15.01 6.45
CA VAL A 47 -20.02 -16.31 6.10
C VAL A 47 -19.12 -17.00 5.08
N ALA A 48 -18.74 -18.26 5.34
CA ALA A 48 -17.95 -19.03 4.39
C ALA A 48 -18.86 -19.64 3.33
N SER A 49 -18.53 -19.45 2.06
CA SER A 49 -19.18 -20.15 0.94
C SER A 49 -18.38 -21.37 0.50
N SER A 50 -17.05 -21.31 0.62
CA SER A 50 -16.12 -22.41 0.38
C SER A 50 -14.87 -22.23 1.24
N GLU A 51 -13.82 -23.03 1.01
CA GLU A 51 -12.53 -22.88 1.72
C GLU A 51 -11.88 -21.50 1.51
N TYR A 52 -12.03 -20.95 0.30
CA TYR A 52 -11.36 -19.72 -0.14
C TYR A 52 -12.31 -18.54 -0.39
N ILE A 53 -13.63 -18.78 -0.50
CA ILE A 53 -14.63 -17.74 -0.82
C ILE A 53 -15.48 -17.42 0.41
N PHE A 54 -15.57 -16.13 0.74
CA PHE A 54 -16.26 -15.61 1.91
C PHE A 54 -17.14 -14.42 1.55
N ALA A 55 -18.32 -14.37 2.14
CA ALA A 55 -19.16 -13.18 2.16
C ALA A 55 -18.93 -12.42 3.47
N VAL A 56 -18.65 -11.13 3.39
CA VAL A 56 -18.47 -10.23 4.53
C VAL A 56 -19.56 -9.17 4.48
N TYR A 57 -20.33 -9.05 5.54
CA TYR A 57 -21.43 -8.09 5.65
C TYR A 57 -20.98 -6.86 6.43
N GLU A 58 -21.20 -5.69 5.86
CA GLU A 58 -20.94 -4.38 6.48
C GLU A 58 -22.23 -3.57 6.38
N GLY A 59 -22.98 -3.54 7.50
CA GLY A 59 -24.38 -3.11 7.47
C GLY A 59 -25.22 -3.98 6.52
N ALA A 60 -25.87 -3.34 5.55
CA ALA A 60 -26.69 -4.01 4.53
C ALA A 60 -25.90 -4.43 3.28
N ILE A 61 -24.61 -4.06 3.18
CA ILE A 61 -23.78 -4.32 2.00
C ILE A 61 -23.05 -5.65 2.19
N ARG A 62 -23.02 -6.45 1.11
CA ARG A 62 -22.30 -7.71 1.06
C ARG A 62 -21.08 -7.60 0.15
N TYR A 63 -19.91 -7.92 0.70
CA TYR A 63 -18.65 -8.01 -0.03
C TYR A 63 -18.22 -9.46 -0.20
N ILE A 64 -17.66 -9.80 -1.37
CA ILE A 64 -17.15 -11.14 -1.66
C ILE A 64 -15.62 -11.09 -1.64
N VAL A 65 -15.02 -11.90 -0.77
CA VAL A 65 -13.58 -12.07 -0.63
C VAL A 65 -13.19 -13.44 -1.17
N CYS A 66 -12.18 -13.48 -2.04
CA CYS A 66 -11.53 -14.71 -2.48
C CYS A 66 -10.06 -14.69 -2.04
N LEU A 67 -9.71 -15.55 -1.08
CA LEU A 67 -8.35 -15.62 -0.55
C LEU A 67 -7.34 -16.17 -1.55
N GLU A 68 -7.74 -17.18 -2.34
CA GLU A 68 -6.89 -17.82 -3.35
C GLU A 68 -6.50 -16.82 -4.45
N ARG A 69 -7.47 -16.07 -4.97
CA ARG A 69 -7.25 -15.06 -6.01
C ARG A 69 -6.79 -13.71 -5.49
N LYS A 70 -6.66 -13.56 -4.16
CA LYS A 70 -6.35 -12.29 -3.49
C LYS A 70 -7.26 -11.13 -3.93
N THR A 71 -8.58 -11.36 -3.98
CA THR A 71 -9.56 -10.35 -4.44
C THR A 71 -10.64 -10.05 -3.40
N CYS A 72 -11.17 -8.82 -3.45
CA CYS A 72 -12.37 -8.41 -2.72
C CYS A 72 -13.28 -7.61 -3.66
N SER A 73 -14.59 -7.76 -3.58
CA SER A 73 -15.52 -6.96 -4.39
C SER A 73 -15.50 -5.46 -4.06
N CYS A 74 -14.82 -5.02 -2.99
CA CYS A 74 -14.54 -3.61 -2.73
C CYS A 74 -13.43 -3.02 -3.63
N GLY A 75 -12.70 -3.86 -4.38
CA GLY A 75 -11.64 -3.46 -5.31
C GLY A 75 -10.28 -3.16 -4.68
N ARG A 76 -10.22 -2.88 -3.37
CA ARG A 76 -8.98 -2.49 -2.67
C ARG A 76 -7.94 -3.59 -2.65
N PHE A 77 -8.35 -4.85 -2.44
CA PHE A 77 -7.38 -5.96 -2.34
C PHE A 77 -6.63 -6.18 -3.67
N GLN A 78 -7.32 -6.04 -4.80
CA GLN A 78 -6.70 -6.15 -6.13
C GLN A 78 -5.83 -4.95 -6.45
N HIS A 79 -6.27 -3.75 -6.03
CA HIS A 79 -5.60 -2.50 -6.39
C HIS A 79 -4.35 -2.25 -5.56
N ASP A 80 -4.46 -2.40 -4.24
CA ASP A 80 -3.36 -2.14 -3.30
C ASP A 80 -2.41 -3.34 -3.19
N GLU A 81 -2.88 -4.53 -3.62
CA GLU A 81 -2.22 -5.83 -3.46
C GLU A 81 -1.88 -6.16 -1.99
N ILE A 82 -2.68 -5.59 -1.07
CA ILE A 82 -2.64 -5.80 0.39
C ILE A 82 -4.07 -6.16 0.85
N PRO A 83 -4.22 -7.07 1.82
CA PRO A 83 -5.53 -7.38 2.40
C PRO A 83 -6.30 -6.14 2.86
N CYS A 84 -7.47 -5.93 2.27
CA CYS A 84 -8.40 -4.89 2.73
C CYS A 84 -9.09 -5.29 4.05
N ALA A 85 -9.85 -4.38 4.66
CA ALA A 85 -10.59 -4.65 5.89
C ALA A 85 -11.47 -5.91 5.82
N HIS A 86 -12.19 -6.12 4.71
CA HIS A 86 -13.02 -7.33 4.50
C HIS A 86 -12.17 -8.61 4.50
N THR A 87 -11.03 -8.60 3.80
CA THR A 87 -10.08 -9.72 3.80
C THR A 87 -9.56 -9.99 5.21
N MET A 88 -9.26 -8.94 5.96
CA MET A 88 -8.75 -9.04 7.33
C MET A 88 -9.77 -9.65 8.29
N ALA A 89 -11.05 -9.30 8.15
CA ALA A 89 -12.12 -9.96 8.90
C ALA A 89 -12.19 -11.46 8.61
N VAL A 90 -12.00 -11.87 7.34
CA VAL A 90 -11.94 -13.28 6.95
C VAL A 90 -10.73 -13.98 7.56
N LEU A 91 -9.53 -13.39 7.46
CA LEU A 91 -8.31 -13.95 8.03
C LEU A 91 -8.43 -14.12 9.54
N LYS A 92 -8.98 -13.12 10.24
CA LYS A 92 -9.29 -13.18 11.68
C LYS A 92 -10.27 -14.32 11.98
N LYS A 93 -11.34 -14.48 11.20
CA LYS A 93 -12.31 -15.59 11.38
C LYS A 93 -11.66 -16.96 11.17
N LYS A 94 -10.72 -17.09 10.23
CA LYS A 94 -9.94 -18.33 10.02
C LYS A 94 -8.81 -18.51 11.03
N ASN A 95 -8.64 -17.60 12.01
CA ASN A 95 -7.54 -17.58 12.98
C ASN A 95 -6.15 -17.58 12.31
N ILE A 96 -6.04 -16.94 11.15
CA ILE A 96 -4.78 -16.80 10.42
C ILE A 96 -4.08 -15.55 10.94
N LYS A 97 -2.93 -15.75 11.60
CA LYS A 97 -2.12 -14.66 12.16
C LYS A 97 -1.08 -14.12 11.17
N HIS A 98 -0.59 -14.97 10.28
CA HIS A 98 0.41 -14.60 9.29
C HIS A 98 -0.27 -14.02 8.05
N VAL A 99 -0.35 -12.68 7.99
CA VAL A 99 -1.03 -11.96 6.90
C VAL A 99 -0.11 -11.75 5.69
N HIS A 100 1.21 -11.71 5.88
CA HIS A 100 2.19 -11.45 4.83
C HIS A 100 2.04 -12.30 3.54
N PRO A 101 1.69 -13.60 3.57
CA PRO A 101 1.48 -14.38 2.35
C PRO A 101 0.36 -13.85 1.44
N TYR A 102 -0.57 -13.08 2.00
CA TYR A 102 -1.67 -12.46 1.25
C TYR A 102 -1.31 -11.11 0.65
N CYS A 103 -0.19 -10.49 1.06
CA CYS A 103 0.34 -9.29 0.43
C CYS A 103 1.13 -9.63 -0.84
N SER A 104 1.37 -8.62 -1.67
CA SER A 104 2.32 -8.69 -2.78
C SER A 104 3.77 -8.70 -2.31
N ASP A 105 4.65 -9.23 -3.15
CA ASP A 105 6.08 -9.30 -2.89
C ASP A 105 6.71 -7.90 -2.78
N TYR A 106 6.09 -6.88 -3.38
CA TYR A 106 6.52 -5.48 -3.27
C TYR A 106 6.56 -4.97 -1.82
N TYR A 107 5.76 -5.54 -0.93
CA TYR A 107 5.70 -5.14 0.48
C TYR A 107 6.52 -6.06 1.40
N LYS A 108 7.33 -6.97 0.84
CA LYS A 108 8.26 -7.78 1.63
C LYS A 108 9.49 -6.96 2.01
N HIS A 109 10.05 -7.27 3.18
CA HIS A 109 11.25 -6.62 3.71
C HIS A 109 12.39 -6.56 2.68
N ASP A 110 12.65 -7.66 1.97
CA ASP A 110 13.73 -7.72 0.98
C ASP A 110 13.47 -6.81 -0.22
N ALA A 111 12.23 -6.70 -0.68
CA ALA A 111 11.86 -5.79 -1.76
C ALA A 111 12.03 -4.33 -1.34
N LEU A 112 11.61 -3.97 -0.13
CA LEU A 112 11.84 -2.65 0.47
C LEU A 112 13.35 -2.37 0.59
N THR A 113 14.10 -3.29 1.17
CA THR A 113 15.55 -3.15 1.38
C THR A 113 16.29 -2.97 0.05
N ASN A 114 15.98 -3.78 -0.96
CA ASN A 114 16.60 -3.69 -2.27
C ASN A 114 16.23 -2.40 -3.00
N THR A 115 14.99 -1.92 -2.85
CA THR A 115 14.55 -0.66 -3.47
C THR A 115 15.34 0.54 -2.95
N TYR A 116 15.74 0.52 -1.67
CA TYR A 116 16.51 1.59 -1.03
C TYR A 116 17.99 1.25 -0.81
N ALA A 117 18.49 0.15 -1.40
CA ALA A 117 19.89 -0.25 -1.28
C ALA A 117 20.83 0.73 -2.02
N LEU A 118 20.32 1.38 -3.06
CA LEU A 118 21.05 2.43 -3.76
C LEU A 118 20.87 3.77 -3.04
N PRO A 119 21.96 4.54 -2.87
CA PRO A 119 21.86 5.89 -2.36
C PRO A 119 20.98 6.71 -3.29
N ILE A 120 19.97 7.36 -2.70
CA ILE A 120 19.17 8.35 -3.42
C ILE A 120 20.02 9.61 -3.49
N GLU A 121 20.48 9.94 -4.69
CA GLU A 121 21.21 11.18 -4.92
C GLU A 121 20.28 12.37 -4.65
N PRO A 122 20.71 13.35 -3.85
CA PRO A 122 19.95 14.57 -3.68
C PRO A 122 19.81 15.25 -5.05
N MET A 123 18.61 15.72 -5.37
CA MET A 123 18.41 16.66 -6.48
C MET A 123 19.41 17.81 -6.33
N PRO A 124 20.07 18.22 -7.43
CA PRO A 124 20.95 19.38 -7.40
C PRO A 124 20.15 20.64 -7.06
N ASP A 125 20.83 21.72 -6.64
CA ASP A 125 20.15 22.97 -6.29
C ASP A 125 19.36 23.49 -7.50
N LYS A 126 18.29 24.25 -7.26
CA LYS A 126 17.52 24.86 -8.35
C LYS A 126 18.40 25.74 -9.24
N SER A 127 19.48 26.32 -8.72
CA SER A 127 20.48 27.07 -9.50
C SER A 127 21.23 26.22 -10.52
N ASP A 128 21.30 24.91 -10.31
CA ASP A 128 22.03 23.96 -11.15
C ASP A 128 21.14 23.32 -12.21
N TRP A 129 19.84 23.66 -12.24
CA TRP A 129 18.88 23.07 -13.16
C TRP A 129 19.01 23.73 -14.53
N ILE A 130 19.38 22.94 -15.54
CA ILE A 130 19.37 23.38 -16.93
C ILE A 130 17.97 23.14 -17.49
N ALA A 131 17.22 24.22 -17.73
CA ALA A 131 15.92 24.13 -18.39
C ALA A 131 16.12 23.84 -19.89
N PRO A 132 15.37 22.87 -20.47
CA PRO A 132 15.38 22.67 -21.92
C PRO A 132 14.81 23.88 -22.65
N GLU A 133 15.34 24.16 -23.84
CA GLU A 133 15.05 25.36 -24.64
C GLU A 133 13.54 25.54 -24.92
N SER A 134 12.80 24.45 -25.04
CA SER A 134 11.33 24.45 -25.23
C SER A 134 10.53 25.07 -24.07
N VAL A 135 11.12 25.20 -22.88
CA VAL A 135 10.48 25.84 -21.71
C VAL A 135 10.77 27.35 -21.69
N LEU A 136 11.81 27.79 -22.40
CA LEU A 136 12.26 29.18 -22.45
C LEU A 136 11.59 29.98 -23.58
N GLU A 137 11.05 29.32 -24.60
CA GLU A 137 10.37 29.96 -25.74
C GLU A 137 8.94 30.43 -25.42
N GLU A 138 8.37 30.05 -24.28
CA GLU A 138 7.01 30.45 -23.84
C GLU A 138 7.00 31.70 -22.92
N ALA A 139 8.15 32.38 -22.75
CA ALA A 139 8.31 33.54 -21.85
C ALA A 139 8.18 34.91 -22.56
#